data_AF-C6H1L6-F1
#
_entry.id   AF-C6H1L6-F1
#
_cell.length_a   1.000
_cell.length_b   1.000
_cell.length_c   1.000
_cell.angle_alpha   90.00
_cell.angle_beta   90.00
_cell.angle_gamma   90.00
#
_symmetry.space_group_name_H-M   'P 1'
#
loop_
_entity.id
_entity.type
_entity.pdbx_description
1 polymer ?
#
loop_
_entity_poly.entity_id
_entity_poly.type
_entity_poly.pdbx_seq_one_letter_code
_entity_poly.pdbx_strand_id
1 'polypeptide(L)'
;MNPVNFANHGGPMPMGDKPPFPHIQNQPKNEPTHQMLLKHIFAALQSQGPFQGWQRDVPIRDRGSKIFQIISSLRLVENNLQKILTAAVNYEEKAFKQSSDRRVHQQVGADKR
;
A
#
# COMPACT_ATOMS: atom_id res chain seq x y z
N MET A 1 -27.56 -25.15 -45.01
CA MET A 1 -27.18 -23.77 -45.36
C MET A 1 -26.44 -23.16 -44.18
N ASN A 2 -25.29 -22.51 -44.44
CA ASN A 2 -24.48 -21.78 -43.45
C ASN A 2 -25.00 -20.33 -43.27
N PRO A 3 -24.55 -19.59 -42.24
CA PRO A 3 -25.37 -18.70 -41.42
C PRO A 3 -25.06 -17.22 -41.69
N VAL A 4 -25.84 -16.32 -41.07
CA VAL A 4 -25.50 -14.96 -40.58
C VAL A 4 -26.82 -14.31 -40.13
N ASN A 5 -26.90 -13.77 -38.91
CA ASN A 5 -26.97 -12.33 -38.72
C ASN A 5 -26.86 -11.90 -37.25
N PHE A 6 -26.03 -10.89 -37.04
CA PHE A 6 -25.84 -10.16 -35.79
C PHE A 6 -27.01 -9.20 -35.56
N ALA A 7 -27.44 -9.02 -34.32
CA ALA A 7 -28.24 -7.85 -33.93
C ALA A 7 -28.32 -7.71 -32.40
N ASN A 8 -27.51 -6.78 -31.87
CA ASN A 8 -27.50 -6.27 -30.51
C ASN A 8 -28.51 -5.12 -30.38
N HIS A 9 -29.66 -5.29 -29.70
CA HIS A 9 -30.48 -4.16 -29.23
C HIS A 9 -31.42 -4.52 -28.06
N GLY A 10 -31.16 -3.93 -26.89
CA GLY A 10 -32.17 -3.15 -26.15
C GLY A 10 -33.29 -3.84 -25.37
N GLY A 11 -32.98 -4.28 -24.13
CA GLY A 11 -33.84 -4.24 -22.92
C GLY A 11 -35.10 -5.13 -22.85
N PRO A 12 -35.90 -5.08 -21.76
CA PRO A 12 -35.59 -4.88 -20.34
C PRO A 12 -35.62 -6.22 -19.55
N MET A 13 -34.95 -6.28 -18.39
CA MET A 13 -34.99 -7.46 -17.51
C MET A 13 -36.40 -7.65 -16.91
N PRO A 14 -36.84 -8.89 -16.66
CA PRO A 14 -36.83 -9.34 -15.26
C PRO A 14 -36.61 -10.85 -15.12
N MET A 15 -35.64 -11.26 -14.30
CA MET A 15 -35.85 -12.47 -13.52
C MET A 15 -35.01 -12.40 -12.24
N GLY A 16 -35.73 -12.52 -11.13
CA GLY A 16 -35.17 -12.65 -9.79
C GLY A 16 -34.46 -13.99 -9.60
N ASP A 17 -34.06 -14.20 -8.34
CA ASP A 17 -33.50 -15.44 -7.82
C ASP A 17 -32.07 -15.77 -8.24
N LYS A 18 -31.15 -14.91 -7.78
CA LYS A 18 -29.79 -15.34 -7.42
C LYS A 18 -29.48 -14.91 -5.98
N PRO A 19 -28.93 -15.79 -5.14
CA PRO A 19 -28.65 -15.51 -3.73
C PRO A 19 -27.65 -14.36 -3.59
N PRO A 20 -27.71 -13.57 -2.50
CA PRO A 20 -26.80 -12.46 -2.27
C PRO A 20 -25.46 -13.04 -1.84
N PHE A 21 -24.64 -13.46 -2.79
CA PHE A 21 -23.21 -13.48 -2.54
C PHE A 21 -22.82 -12.04 -2.27
N PRO A 22 -22.29 -11.68 -1.08
CA PRO A 22 -21.71 -10.37 -0.91
C PRO A 22 -20.58 -10.30 -1.91
N HIS A 23 -20.78 -9.50 -2.95
CA HIS A 23 -19.72 -9.00 -3.79
C HIS A 23 -18.75 -8.34 -2.80
N ILE A 24 -17.70 -9.06 -2.40
CA ILE A 24 -16.56 -8.45 -1.74
C ILE A 24 -16.00 -7.55 -2.82
N GLN A 25 -16.49 -6.32 -2.75
CA GLN A 25 -16.13 -5.21 -3.59
C GLN A 25 -14.62 -5.16 -3.56
N ASN A 26 -14.00 -5.57 -4.67
CA ASN A 26 -12.69 -5.09 -5.05
C ASN A 26 -12.79 -3.56 -5.05
N GLN A 27 -12.48 -2.93 -3.91
CA GLN A 27 -12.13 -1.52 -3.87
C GLN A 27 -10.61 -1.43 -3.97
N PRO A 28 -10.07 -1.19 -5.17
CA PRO A 28 -9.03 -0.20 -5.31
C PRO A 28 -9.75 1.09 -5.69
N LYS A 29 -10.63 1.60 -4.81
CA LYS A 29 -11.05 3.00 -4.96
C LYS A 29 -9.81 3.77 -4.57
N ASN A 30 -9.10 4.24 -5.59
CA ASN A 30 -7.90 5.05 -5.50
C ASN A 30 -8.29 6.30 -4.69
N GLU A 31 -8.25 6.18 -3.36
CA GLU A 31 -8.65 7.22 -2.43
C GLU A 31 -7.71 8.39 -2.68
N PRO A 32 -8.21 9.61 -2.95
CA PRO A 32 -7.35 10.80 -3.05
C PRO A 32 -6.46 10.93 -1.81
N THR A 33 -6.93 10.45 -0.66
CA THR A 33 -6.19 10.28 0.59
C THR A 33 -4.94 9.42 0.45
N HIS A 34 -4.98 8.31 -0.30
CA HIS A 34 -3.83 7.41 -0.50
C HIS A 34 -2.70 8.11 -1.26
N GLN A 35 -3.02 8.70 -2.41
CA GLN A 35 -2.00 9.40 -3.23
C GLN A 35 -1.43 10.61 -2.50
N MET A 36 -2.26 11.33 -1.75
CA MET A 36 -1.81 12.47 -0.95
C MET A 36 -0.90 12.03 0.21
N LEU A 37 -1.19 10.88 0.84
CA LEU A 37 -0.33 10.29 1.86
C LEU A 37 1.04 9.91 1.31
N LEU A 38 1.07 9.22 0.17
CA LEU A 38 2.33 8.83 -0.48
C LEU A 38 3.17 10.04 -0.84
N LYS A 39 2.55 11.09 -1.41
CA LYS A 39 3.25 12.36 -1.69
C LYS A 39 3.89 12.94 -0.43
N HIS A 40 3.17 12.96 0.69
CA HIS A 40 3.68 13.48 1.95
C HIS A 40 4.86 12.64 2.49
N ILE A 41 4.72 11.31 2.45
CA ILE A 41 5.77 10.38 2.89
C ILE A 41 7.03 10.57 2.04
N PHE A 42 6.89 10.68 0.72
CA PHE A 42 8.04 10.86 -0.17
C PHE A 42 8.74 12.21 0.03
N ALA A 43 7.99 13.29 0.26
CA ALA A 43 8.58 14.58 0.61
C ALA A 43 9.36 14.50 1.93
N ALA A 44 8.80 13.83 2.94
CA ALA A 44 9.50 13.63 4.21
C ALA A 44 10.78 12.79 4.03
N LEU A 45 10.72 11.70 3.28
CA LEU A 45 11.89 10.84 3.02
C LEU A 45 12.99 11.57 2.24
N GLN A 46 12.63 12.40 1.26
CA GLN A 46 13.60 13.23 0.52
C GLN A 46 14.31 14.24 1.43
N SER A 47 13.62 14.74 2.47
CA SER A 47 14.17 15.70 3.42
C SER A 47 15.19 15.09 4.39
N GLN A 48 15.22 13.77 4.55
CA GLN A 48 16.15 13.07 5.46
C GLN A 48 17.60 13.07 4.95
N GLY A 49 17.84 13.55 3.72
CA GLY A 49 19.16 13.68 3.13
C GLY A 49 19.74 12.36 2.62
N PRO A 50 20.98 12.40 2.09
CA PRO A 50 21.63 11.21 1.57
C PRO A 50 22.09 10.29 2.71
N PHE A 51 21.74 9.02 2.61
CA PHE A 51 22.27 7.98 3.49
C PHE A 51 23.59 7.41 2.93
N GLN A 52 24.41 6.81 3.80
CA GLN A 52 25.72 6.25 3.44
C GLN A 52 25.72 4.70 3.52
N GLY A 53 26.70 4.07 2.87
CA GLY A 53 26.84 2.61 2.88
C GLY A 53 25.63 1.89 2.25
N TRP A 54 25.21 0.77 2.85
CA TRP A 54 24.11 -0.06 2.34
C TRP A 54 22.76 0.66 2.31
N GLN A 55 22.56 1.67 3.17
CA GLN A 55 21.34 2.47 3.22
C GLN A 55 21.13 3.30 1.95
N ARG A 56 22.23 3.68 1.27
CA ARG A 56 22.19 4.37 -0.02
C ARG A 56 21.57 3.51 -1.11
N ASP A 57 21.74 2.19 -1.02
CA ASP A 57 21.26 1.24 -2.02
C ASP A 57 19.79 0.86 -1.80
N VAL A 58 19.14 1.37 -0.75
CA VAL A 58 17.72 1.10 -0.46
C VAL A 58 16.85 2.12 -1.20
N PRO A 59 15.95 1.67 -2.11
CA PRO A 59 15.06 2.56 -2.82
C PRO A 59 14.11 3.31 -1.88
N ILE A 60 13.93 4.62 -2.11
CA ILE A 60 12.97 5.44 -1.37
C ILE A 60 11.54 4.85 -1.45
N ARG A 61 11.19 4.24 -2.59
CA ARG A 61 9.90 3.54 -2.77
C ARG A 61 9.71 2.39 -1.78
N ASP A 62 10.76 1.62 -1.48
CA ASP A 62 10.69 0.50 -0.53
C ASP A 62 10.42 1.02 0.89
N ARG A 63 11.15 2.07 1.29
CA ARG A 63 10.96 2.76 2.57
C ARG A 63 9.57 3.36 2.69
N GLY A 64 9.10 4.05 1.65
CA GLY A 64 7.76 4.63 1.60
C GLY A 64 6.64 3.59 1.77
N SER A 65 6.84 2.37 1.22
CA SER A 65 5.88 1.26 1.37
C SER A 65 5.81 0.76 2.81
N LYS A 66 6.95 0.67 3.51
CA LYS A 66 7.00 0.31 4.94
C LYS A 66 6.34 1.36 5.82
N ILE A 67 6.61 2.65 5.57
CA ILE A 67 5.95 3.76 6.27
C ILE A 67 4.44 3.71 6.06
N PHE A 68 3.98 3.44 4.84
CA PHE A 68 2.56 3.29 4.56
C PHE A 68 1.92 2.17 5.38
N GLN A 69 2.56 1.00 5.47
CA GLN A 69 2.08 -0.10 6.31
C GLN A 69 2.01 0.27 7.80
N ILE A 70 3.00 1.01 8.31
CA ILE A 70 3.00 1.52 9.69
C ILE A 70 1.81 2.47 9.90
N ILE A 71 1.57 3.40 8.97
CA ILE A 71 0.42 4.33 9.05
C ILE A 71 -0.91 3.58 9.03
N SER A 72 -1.06 2.59 8.14
CA SER A 72 -2.26 1.74 8.09
C SER A 72 -2.52 1.06 9.42
N SER A 73 -1.46 0.60 10.10
CA SER A 73 -1.55 -0.06 11.40
C SER A 73 -1.90 0.94 12.52
N LEU A 74 -1.25 2.10 12.55
CA LEU A 74 -1.47 3.13 13.58
C LEU A 74 -2.86 3.76 13.50
N ARG A 75 -3.45 3.86 12.30
CA ARG A 75 -4.84 4.34 12.10
C ARG A 75 -5.89 3.46 12.78
N LEU A 76 -5.55 2.25 13.19
CA LEU A 76 -6.46 1.37 13.93
C LEU A 76 -6.61 1.78 15.41
N VAL A 77 -5.66 2.54 15.95
CA VAL A 77 -5.58 2.88 17.39
C VAL A 77 -5.47 4.38 17.66
N GLU A 78 -5.14 5.19 16.65
CA GLU A 78 -5.00 6.64 16.73
C GLU A 78 -5.81 7.29 15.60
N ASN A 79 -6.49 8.40 15.89
CA ASN A 79 -7.30 9.11 14.90
C ASN A 79 -6.62 10.38 14.38
N ASN A 80 -5.56 10.85 15.05
CA ASN A 80 -4.81 12.02 14.62
C ASN A 80 -3.81 11.67 13.49
N LEU A 81 -4.20 11.96 12.25
CA LEU A 81 -3.41 11.68 11.06
C LEU A 81 -2.03 12.35 11.06
N GLN A 82 -1.90 13.58 11.55
CA GLN A 82 -0.62 14.30 11.61
C GLN A 82 0.36 13.65 12.58
N LYS A 83 -0.15 13.22 13.75
CA LYS A 83 0.61 12.49 14.76
C LYS A 83 1.06 11.13 14.22
N ILE A 84 0.18 10.41 13.51
CA ILE A 84 0.49 9.13 12.87
C ILE A 84 1.58 9.29 11.80
N LEU A 85 1.46 10.29 10.92
CA LEU A 85 2.46 10.56 9.88
C LEU A 85 3.84 10.81 10.49
N THR A 86 3.91 11.71 11.47
CA THR A 86 5.16 12.05 12.15
C THR A 86 5.74 10.83 12.87
N ALA A 87 4.91 10.07 13.58
CA ALA A 87 5.36 8.89 14.31
C ALA A 87 5.88 7.79 13.38
N ALA A 88 5.17 7.52 12.26
CA ALA A 88 5.56 6.48 11.31
C ALA A 88 6.88 6.81 10.60
N VAL A 89 7.05 8.05 10.14
CA VAL A 89 8.29 8.50 9.50
C VAL A 89 9.45 8.45 10.50
N ASN A 90 9.27 8.96 11.72
CA ASN A 90 10.32 8.94 12.74
C ASN A 90 10.70 7.52 13.17
N TYR A 91 9.72 6.63 13.28
CA TYR A 91 9.96 5.23 13.61
C TYR A 91 10.77 4.55 12.50
N GLU A 92 10.35 4.71 11.24
CA GLU A 92 11.07 4.11 10.12
C GLU A 92 12.48 4.69 10.00
N GLU A 93 12.66 5.99 10.16
CA GLU A 93 13.98 6.62 10.11
C GLU A 93 14.91 6.10 11.21
N LYS A 94 14.41 5.99 12.45
CA LYS A 94 15.17 5.43 13.58
C LYS A 94 15.53 3.98 13.33
N ALA A 95 14.56 3.16 12.90
CA ALA A 95 14.79 1.76 12.58
C ALA A 95 15.79 1.61 11.43
N PHE A 96 15.70 2.48 10.42
CA PHE A 96 16.58 2.49 9.25
C PHE A 96 18.01 2.87 9.64
N LYS A 97 18.19 3.91 10.47
CA LYS A 97 19.49 4.37 11.00
C LYS A 97 20.13 3.38 11.96
N GLN A 98 19.34 2.75 12.83
CA GLN A 98 19.82 1.79 13.84
C GLN A 98 20.06 0.39 13.28
N SER A 99 19.47 0.07 12.12
CA SER A 99 19.75 -1.18 11.42
C SER A 99 21.24 -1.23 11.08
N SER A 100 21.99 -2.05 11.80
CA SER A 100 23.44 -2.12 11.65
C SER A 100 23.85 -3.02 10.47
N ASP A 101 22.92 -3.80 9.90
CA ASP A 101 23.25 -4.77 8.85
C ASP A 101 22.04 -5.17 7.98
N ARG A 102 22.26 -5.32 6.67
CA ARG A 102 21.28 -5.76 5.64
C ARG A 102 20.72 -7.15 5.93
N ARG A 103 21.41 -7.94 6.75
CA ARG A 103 21.15 -9.38 6.99
C ARG A 103 20.05 -9.68 8.02
N VAL A 104 19.76 -8.78 8.96
CA VAL A 104 18.68 -9.01 9.95
C VAL A 104 17.29 -8.98 9.29
N HIS A 105 17.14 -8.29 8.16
CA HIS A 105 15.88 -8.19 7.42
C HIS A 105 15.60 -9.40 6.50
N GLN A 106 16.59 -10.26 6.22
CA GLN A 106 16.43 -11.46 5.37
C GLN A 106 16.36 -12.79 6.14
N GLN A 107 16.81 -12.83 7.40
CA GLN A 107 16.96 -14.09 8.16
C GLN A 107 15.64 -14.66 8.71
N VAL A 108 14.48 -13.99 8.59
CA VAL A 108 13.18 -14.55 9.02
C VAL A 108 12.51 -15.40 7.91
N GLY A 109 13.04 -15.36 6.67
CA GLY A 109 12.46 -16.08 5.54
C GLY A 109 13.02 -17.48 5.25
N ALA A 110 14.02 -17.96 6.00
CA ALA A 110 14.80 -19.14 5.62
C ALA A 110 14.82 -20.29 6.64
N ASP A 111 14.04 -20.21 7.73
CA ASP A 111 14.02 -21.25 8.77
C ASP A 111 12.69 -22.05 8.78
N LYS A 112 12.34 -22.59 7.60
CA LYS A 112 11.42 -23.72 7.46
C LYS A 112 11.86 -24.55 6.26
N ARG A 113 12.87 -25.39 6.46
CA ARG A 113 13.11 -26.57 5.63
C ARG A 113 13.00 -27.80 6.51
#